data_AF-A0A6L2ZX14-F1
#
_entry.id   AF-A0A6L2ZX14-F1
#
_cell.length_a   1.000
_cell.length_b   1.000
_cell.length_c   1.000
_cell.angle_alpha   90.00
_cell.angle_beta   90.00
_cell.angle_gamma   90.00
#
_symmetry.space_group_name_H-M   'P 1'
#
loop_
_entity.id
_entity.type
_entity.pdbx_description
1 polymer ?
#
loop_
_entity_poly.entity_id
_entity_poly.type
_entity_poly.pdbx_seq_one_letter_code
_entity_poly.pdbx_strand_id
1 'polypeptide(L)'
;MKDNIIKIIKSVVPYLLSLLAGLYLIVIFTGSFMGLAQYKIAFTEKFSDVLKELALHPLSHYLAYIHEKNPLVIILSIALILYLIYFALRRKKAKGSWETADTETHGSADWGNSKELFSKYFGVGQKKLKEDFDNSIDQEIIDKLNKERVEE
;
A
#
# COMPACT_ATOMS: atom_id res chain seq x y z
N MET A 1 -22.93 -11.62 8.71
CA MET A 1 -22.27 -11.17 9.98
C MET A 1 -20.76 -11.44 9.97
N LYS A 2 -20.33 -12.65 9.58
CA LYS A 2 -18.91 -13.05 9.47
C LYS A 2 -18.06 -12.13 8.57
N ASP A 3 -18.61 -11.70 7.44
CA ASP A 3 -17.89 -10.85 6.46
C ASP A 3 -17.61 -9.43 6.97
N ASN A 4 -18.53 -8.86 7.76
CA ASN A 4 -18.35 -7.54 8.36
C ASN A 4 -17.26 -7.57 9.44
N ILE A 5 -17.19 -8.66 10.22
CA ILE A 5 -16.13 -8.86 11.23
C ILE A 5 -14.76 -8.95 10.55
N ILE A 6 -14.64 -9.72 9.46
CA ILE A 6 -13.37 -9.85 8.72
C ILE A 6 -12.91 -8.50 8.15
N LYS A 7 -13.84 -7.69 7.62
CA LYS A 7 -13.52 -6.33 7.14
C LYS A 7 -13.01 -5.42 8.25
N ILE A 8 -13.64 -5.45 9.43
CA ILE A 8 -13.20 -4.67 10.58
C ILE A 8 -11.81 -5.10 11.04
N ILE A 9 -11.58 -6.42 11.19
CA ILE A 9 -10.27 -6.96 11.60
C ILE A 9 -9.18 -6.51 10.63
N LYS A 10 -9.40 -6.66 9.31
CA LYS A 10 -8.43 -6.23 8.29
C LYS A 10 -8.13 -4.73 8.35
N SER A 11 -9.09 -3.92 8.78
CA SER A 11 -8.89 -2.48 8.97
C SER A 11 -8.10 -2.15 10.23
N VAL A 12 -8.24 -2.91 11.31
CA VAL A 12 -7.63 -2.61 12.63
C VAL A 12 -6.23 -3.21 12.80
N VAL A 13 -6.01 -4.42 12.27
CA VAL A 13 -4.72 -5.15 12.34
C VAL A 13 -3.49 -4.28 12.01
N PRO A 14 -3.46 -3.48 10.93
CA PRO A 14 -2.25 -2.68 10.63
C PRO A 14 -1.95 -1.64 11.71
N TYR A 15 -2.97 -1.06 12.35
CA TYR A 15 -2.77 -0.09 13.44
C TYR A 15 -2.29 -0.78 14.71
N LEU A 16 -2.82 -1.98 15.01
CA LEU A 16 -2.35 -2.78 16.14
C LEU A 16 -0.88 -3.17 15.97
N LEU A 17 -0.49 -3.65 14.79
CA LEU A 17 0.90 -3.98 14.47
C LEU A 17 1.81 -2.75 14.57
N SER A 18 1.35 -1.61 14.05
CA SER A 18 2.09 -0.34 14.14
C SER A 18 2.27 0.13 15.58
N LEU A 19 1.24 -0.06 16.43
CA LEU A 19 1.31 0.25 17.86
C LEU A 19 2.36 -0.64 18.54
N LEU A 20 2.30 -1.96 18.33
CA LEU A 20 3.25 -2.90 18.94
C LEU A 20 4.69 -2.62 18.49
N ALA A 21 4.90 -2.40 17.18
CA ALA A 21 6.20 -2.03 16.64
C ALA A 21 6.70 -0.69 17.20
N GLY A 22 5.83 0.31 17.31
CA GLY A 22 6.18 1.61 17.87
C GLY A 22 6.56 1.52 19.34
N LEU A 23 5.80 0.80 20.16
CA LEU A 23 6.12 0.58 21.58
C LEU A 23 7.45 -0.17 21.75
N TYR A 24 7.71 -1.17 20.91
CA TYR A 24 8.99 -1.88 20.89
C TYR A 24 10.17 -0.93 20.61
N LEU A 25 10.05 -0.07 19.60
CA LEU A 25 11.08 0.92 19.27
C LEU A 25 11.27 1.94 20.39
N ILE A 26 10.20 2.35 21.06
CA ILE A 26 10.28 3.25 22.22
C ILE A 26 11.11 2.60 23.34
N VAL A 27 10.88 1.33 23.64
CA VAL A 27 11.66 0.60 24.67
C VAL A 27 13.14 0.56 24.32
N ILE A 28 13.49 0.18 23.08
CA ILE A 28 14.89 0.15 22.63
C ILE A 28 15.52 1.54 22.72
N PHE A 29 14.81 2.58 22.25
CA PHE A 29 15.31 3.94 22.26
C PHE A 29 15.53 4.44 23.70
N THR A 30 14.55 4.31 24.58
CA THR A 30 14.66 4.73 25.97
C THR A 30 15.75 3.95 26.70
N GLY A 31 15.78 2.62 26.56
CA GLY A 31 16.79 1.79 27.22
C GLY A 31 18.20 2.08 26.72
N SER A 32 18.38 2.33 25.42
CA SER A 32 19.67 2.75 24.87
C SER A 32 20.09 4.12 25.41
N PHE A 33 19.15 5.06 25.51
CA PHE A 33 19.41 6.39 26.07
C PHE A 33 19.79 6.33 27.55
N MET A 34 19.10 5.51 28.34
CA MET A 34 19.43 5.28 29.75
C MET A 34 20.77 4.55 29.91
N GLY A 35 21.02 3.53 29.08
CA GLY A 35 22.31 2.83 29.04
C GLY A 35 23.46 3.78 28.71
N LEU A 36 23.26 4.73 27.79
CA LEU A 36 24.25 5.77 27.48
C LEU A 36 24.52 6.66 28.70
N ALA A 37 23.47 7.05 29.43
CA ALA A 37 23.61 7.83 30.66
C ALA A 37 24.35 7.05 31.77
N GLN A 38 24.13 5.74 31.87
CA GLN A 38 24.71 4.86 32.88
C GLN A 38 26.17 4.53 32.59
N TYR A 39 26.48 4.05 31.38
CA TYR A 39 27.81 3.55 31.02
C TYR A 39 28.73 4.61 30.43
N LYS A 40 28.19 5.78 30.02
CA LYS A 40 28.92 6.94 29.51
C LYS A 40 29.98 6.55 28.47
N ILE A 41 31.27 6.62 28.84
CA ILE A 41 32.41 6.34 27.95
C ILE A 41 32.48 4.84 27.60
N ALA A 42 32.11 3.95 28.52
CA ALA A 42 32.08 2.50 28.31
C ALA A 42 30.82 2.02 27.56
N PHE A 43 29.94 2.95 27.14
CA PHE A 43 28.69 2.58 26.47
C PHE A 43 28.93 1.80 25.19
N THR A 44 29.91 2.19 24.36
CA THR A 44 30.19 1.49 23.09
C THR A 44 30.53 0.01 23.31
N GLU A 45 31.20 -0.33 24.41
CA GLU A 45 31.55 -1.72 24.75
C GLU A 45 30.34 -2.51 25.25
N LYS A 46 29.41 -1.84 25.96
CA LYS A 46 28.21 -2.45 26.56
C LYS A 46 26.96 -2.35 25.69
N PHE A 47 27.03 -1.63 24.57
CA PHE A 47 25.87 -1.31 23.75
C PHE A 47 25.17 -2.56 23.21
N SER A 48 25.96 -3.53 22.72
CA SER A 48 25.41 -4.80 22.23
C SER A 48 24.65 -5.54 23.33
N ASP A 49 25.18 -5.57 24.55
CA ASP A 49 24.56 -6.30 25.66
C ASP A 49 23.26 -5.62 26.10
N VAL A 50 23.28 -4.29 26.22
CA VAL A 50 22.11 -3.47 26.51
C VAL A 50 21.02 -3.68 25.45
N LEU A 51 21.37 -3.64 24.16
CA LEU A 51 20.42 -3.87 23.08
C LEU A 51 19.83 -5.28 23.10
N LYS A 52 20.64 -6.30 23.35
CA LYS A 52 20.17 -7.69 23.43
C LYS A 52 19.17 -7.85 24.57
N GLU A 53 19.48 -7.33 25.75
CA GLU A 53 18.60 -7.39 26.91
C GLU A 53 17.24 -6.72 26.61
N LEU A 54 17.28 -5.49 26.09
CA LEU A 54 16.09 -4.72 25.71
C LEU A 54 15.24 -5.42 24.64
N ALA A 55 15.89 -6.03 23.64
CA ALA A 55 15.23 -6.68 22.53
C ALA A 55 14.57 -8.02 22.92
N LEU A 56 15.11 -8.73 23.91
CA LEU A 56 14.61 -10.04 24.35
C LEU A 56 13.35 -9.92 25.22
N HIS A 57 13.27 -8.88 26.05
CA HIS A 57 12.17 -8.71 26.98
C HIS A 57 11.52 -7.31 26.91
N PRO A 58 11.03 -6.89 25.74
CA PRO A 58 10.54 -5.52 25.55
C PRO A 58 9.31 -5.20 26.40
N LEU A 59 8.46 -6.19 26.66
CA LEU A 59 7.24 -6.00 27.46
C LEU A 59 7.54 -5.78 28.95
N SER A 60 8.50 -6.51 29.52
CA SER A 60 8.87 -6.31 30.92
C SER A 60 9.50 -4.94 31.13
N HIS A 61 10.40 -4.52 30.24
CA HIS A 61 11.01 -3.19 30.29
C HIS A 61 9.98 -2.09 30.10
N TYR A 62 9.04 -2.24 29.16
CA TYR A 62 7.96 -1.27 29.01
C TYR A 62 7.15 -1.09 30.30
N LEU A 63 6.73 -2.19 30.93
CA LEU A 63 5.98 -2.14 32.18
C LEU A 63 6.80 -1.54 33.33
N ALA A 64 8.09 -1.88 33.42
CA ALA A 64 9.01 -1.30 34.39
C ALA A 64 9.10 0.22 34.20
N TYR A 65 9.29 0.70 32.98
CA TYR A 65 9.35 2.14 32.69
C TYR A 65 8.06 2.89 33.03
N ILE A 66 6.90 2.27 32.82
CA ILE A 66 5.62 2.86 33.23
C ILE A 66 5.50 2.91 34.76
N HIS A 67 5.92 1.84 35.46
CA HIS A 67 5.91 1.78 36.91
C HIS A 67 6.84 2.82 37.55
N GLU A 68 8.03 2.98 36.97
CA GLU A 68 9.04 3.98 37.36
C GLU A 68 8.67 5.40 36.92
N LYS A 69 7.56 5.57 36.21
CA LYS A 69 7.09 6.85 35.65
C LYS A 69 8.14 7.53 34.77
N ASN A 70 8.86 6.74 33.96
CA ASN A 70 9.85 7.26 33.05
C ASN A 70 9.20 8.25 32.06
N PRO A 71 9.59 9.53 32.08
CA PRO A 71 8.90 10.57 31.30
C PRO A 71 9.05 10.35 29.79
N LEU A 72 10.17 9.79 29.32
CA LEU A 72 10.41 9.56 27.90
C LEU A 72 9.41 8.54 27.33
N VAL A 73 9.23 7.42 28.02
CA VAL A 73 8.28 6.37 27.59
C VAL A 73 6.86 6.91 27.59
N ILE A 74 6.47 7.63 28.63
CA ILE A 74 5.12 8.20 28.75
C ILE A 74 4.84 9.17 27.58
N ILE A 75 5.74 10.13 27.35
CA ILE A 75 5.57 11.15 26.31
C ILE A 75 5.56 10.50 24.92
N LEU A 76 6.50 9.59 24.64
CA LEU A 76 6.60 8.92 23.34
C LEU A 76 5.41 8.00 23.08
N SER A 77 4.91 7.27 24.09
CA SER A 77 3.72 6.43 23.97
C SER A 77 2.47 7.26 23.65
N ILE A 78 2.29 8.40 24.33
CA ILE A 78 1.18 9.32 24.03
C ILE A 78 1.30 9.87 22.61
N ALA A 79 2.50 10.31 22.20
CA ALA A 79 2.76 10.81 20.87
C ALA A 79 2.49 9.76 19.79
N LEU A 80 2.87 8.50 20.02
CA LEU A 80 2.59 7.38 19.13
C LEU A 80 1.08 7.15 18.95
N ILE A 81 0.32 7.15 20.05
CA ILE A 81 -1.14 6.98 19.99
C ILE A 81 -1.78 8.13 19.20
N LEU A 82 -1.40 9.38 19.48
CA LEU A 82 -1.90 10.56 18.76
C LEU A 82 -1.54 10.51 17.27
N TYR A 83 -0.32 10.08 16.95
CA TYR A 83 0.12 9.91 15.56
C TYR A 83 -0.70 8.85 14.82
N LEU A 84 -0.97 7.71 15.44
CA LEU A 84 -1.80 6.66 14.83
C LEU A 84 -3.23 7.12 14.61
N ILE A 85 -3.81 7.87 15.55
CA ILE A 85 -5.14 8.48 15.40
C ILE A 85 -5.14 9.49 14.24
N TYR A 86 -4.19 10.41 14.21
CA TYR A 86 -4.04 11.39 13.14
C TYR A 86 -3.92 10.71 11.77
N PHE A 87 -3.06 9.69 11.67
CA PHE A 87 -2.85 8.95 10.43
C PHE A 87 -4.10 8.19 10.00
N ALA A 88 -4.81 7.55 10.93
CA ALA A 88 -6.06 6.86 10.65
C ALA A 88 -7.14 7.81 10.08
N LEU A 89 -7.24 9.03 10.62
CA LEU A 89 -8.16 10.06 10.12
C LEU A 89 -7.73 10.58 8.75
N ARG A 90 -6.43 10.85 8.54
CA ARG A 90 -5.90 11.37 7.27
C ARG A 90 -6.02 10.35 6.13
N ARG A 91 -5.82 9.06 6.41
CA ARG A 91 -5.96 7.98 5.42
C ARG A 91 -7.38 7.89 4.84
N LYS A 92 -8.41 8.18 5.65
CA LYS A 92 -9.79 8.23 5.16
C LYS A 92 -10.00 9.35 4.14
N LYS A 93 -9.36 10.51 4.34
CA LYS A 93 -9.42 11.64 3.40
C LYS A 93 -8.69 11.35 2.07
N ALA A 94 -7.53 10.68 2.13
CA ALA A 94 -6.74 10.36 0.95
C ALA A 94 -7.40 9.33 0.02
N LYS A 95 -8.25 8.43 0.55
CA LYS A 95 -9.00 7.49 -0.28
C LYS A 95 -9.98 8.16 -1.25
N GLY A 96 -10.55 9.31 -0.88
CA GLY A 96 -11.46 10.06 -1.73
C GLY A 96 -10.77 11.00 -2.72
N SER A 97 -9.50 11.39 -2.49
CA SER A 97 -8.81 12.32 -3.40
C SER A 97 -8.25 11.68 -4.66
N TRP A 98 -8.26 10.33 -4.74
CA TRP A 98 -7.94 9.59 -5.95
C TRP A 98 -9.19 9.29 -6.80
N GLU A 99 -10.39 9.50 -6.25
CA GLU A 99 -11.65 9.30 -6.98
C GLU A 99 -12.07 10.54 -7.79
N THR A 100 -11.36 11.68 -7.64
CA THR A 100 -11.66 12.94 -8.34
C THR A 100 -10.72 13.25 -9.51
N ALA A 101 -9.82 12.32 -9.89
CA ALA A 101 -8.98 12.52 -11.08
C ALA A 101 -9.71 12.26 -12.40
N ASP A 102 -10.86 11.56 -12.36
CA ASP A 102 -11.61 11.16 -13.56
C ASP A 102 -12.87 12.01 -13.81
N THR A 103 -13.13 13.05 -13.01
CA THR A 103 -14.37 13.85 -13.13
C THR A 103 -14.17 15.35 -13.34
N GLU A 104 -12.97 15.81 -13.69
CA GLU A 104 -12.76 17.21 -14.10
C GLU A 104 -12.29 17.30 -15.56
N THR A 105 -13.30 17.28 -16.44
CA THR A 105 -13.44 18.12 -17.63
C THR A 105 -12.24 18.99 -18.01
N HIS A 106 -11.34 18.46 -18.84
CA HIS A 106 -10.72 19.17 -19.97
C HIS A 106 -10.22 18.14 -21.01
N GLY A 107 -10.95 18.00 -22.13
CA GLY A 107 -10.44 17.44 -23.39
C GLY A 107 -10.21 15.92 -23.46
N SER A 108 -11.29 15.14 -23.48
CA SER A 108 -11.46 13.82 -24.14
C SER A 108 -10.20 12.95 -24.42
N ALA A 109 -9.40 12.66 -23.41
CA ALA A 109 -8.37 11.63 -23.46
C ALA A 109 -8.43 10.83 -22.16
N ASP A 110 -9.39 9.89 -22.10
CA ASP A 110 -9.34 8.81 -21.12
C ASP A 110 -8.11 7.94 -21.41
N TRP A 111 -7.24 7.79 -20.41
CA TRP A 111 -6.14 6.83 -20.50
C TRP A 111 -6.73 5.42 -20.38
N GLY A 112 -6.92 4.76 -21.52
CA GLY A 112 -7.47 3.42 -21.61
C GLY A 112 -6.73 2.43 -20.70
N ASN A 113 -7.49 1.62 -19.95
CA ASN A 113 -6.95 0.60 -19.08
C ASN A 113 -6.24 -0.48 -19.92
N SER A 114 -5.09 -1.00 -19.46
CA SER A 114 -4.35 -2.07 -20.14
C SER A 114 -5.22 -3.29 -20.45
N LYS A 115 -6.21 -3.58 -19.60
CA LYS A 115 -7.19 -4.65 -19.82
C LYS A 115 -8.15 -4.37 -21.00
N GLU A 116 -8.44 -3.10 -21.24
CA GLU A 116 -9.27 -2.61 -22.34
C GLU A 116 -8.51 -2.60 -23.67
N LEU A 117 -7.23 -2.23 -23.63
CA LEU A 117 -6.33 -2.32 -24.77
C LEU A 117 -6.12 -3.78 -25.19
N PHE A 118 -5.96 -4.69 -24.22
CA PHE A 118 -5.78 -6.12 -24.50
C PHE A 118 -7.03 -6.77 -25.10
N SER A 119 -8.22 -6.41 -24.61
CA SER A 119 -9.48 -6.98 -25.09
C SER A 119 -9.88 -6.47 -26.48
N LYS A 120 -9.59 -5.21 -26.80
CA LYS A 120 -9.91 -4.62 -28.12
C LYS A 120 -8.95 -5.03 -29.23
N TYR A 121 -7.64 -5.07 -28.96
CA TYR A 121 -6.63 -5.23 -30.03
C TYR A 121 -5.95 -6.59 -30.09
N PHE A 122 -5.85 -7.31 -28.97
CA PHE A 122 -5.02 -8.52 -28.89
C PHE A 122 -5.84 -9.81 -28.66
N GLY A 123 -7.16 -9.71 -28.52
CA GLY A 123 -8.07 -10.84 -28.27
C GLY A 123 -8.86 -11.34 -29.49
N VAL A 124 -8.68 -10.75 -30.67
CA VAL A 124 -9.46 -11.14 -31.86
C VAL A 124 -8.74 -12.29 -32.58
N GLY A 125 -9.29 -13.50 -32.48
CA GLY A 125 -8.77 -14.66 -33.20
C GLY A 125 -8.84 -14.47 -34.72
N GLN A 126 -7.89 -15.04 -35.46
CA GLN A 126 -7.74 -14.88 -36.92
C GLN A 126 -9.04 -15.07 -37.71
N LYS A 127 -9.91 -15.98 -37.26
CA LYS A 127 -11.21 -16.24 -37.90
C LYS A 127 -12.16 -15.03 -37.84
N LYS A 128 -12.18 -14.32 -36.71
CA LYS A 128 -13.02 -13.15 -36.49
C LYS A 128 -12.45 -11.91 -37.19
N LEU A 129 -11.12 -11.79 -37.27
CA LEU A 129 -10.46 -10.78 -38.10
C LEU A 129 -10.80 -10.95 -39.59
N LYS A 130 -10.80 -12.18 -40.08
CA LYS A 130 -11.17 -12.47 -41.47
C LYS A 130 -12.63 -12.09 -41.74
N GLU A 131 -13.53 -12.48 -40.85
CA GLU A 131 -14.96 -12.19 -40.98
C GLU A 131 -15.25 -10.69 -40.91
N ASP A 132 -14.60 -9.95 -40.00
CA ASP A 132 -14.73 -8.49 -39.92
C ASP A 132 -14.11 -7.79 -41.14
N PHE A 133 -13.00 -8.31 -41.69
CA PHE A 133 -12.39 -7.79 -42.91
C PHE A 133 -13.29 -8.02 -44.14
N ASP A 134 -13.78 -9.25 -44.32
CA ASP A 134 -14.66 -9.64 -45.43
C ASP A 134 -15.99 -8.87 -45.41
N ASN A 135 -16.46 -8.44 -44.22
CA ASN A 135 -17.64 -7.59 -44.05
C ASN A 135 -17.34 -6.09 -44.18
N SER A 136 -16.08 -5.67 -43.98
CA SER A 136 -15.66 -4.26 -44.09
C SER A 136 -15.41 -3.81 -45.52
N ILE A 137 -15.25 -4.77 -46.45
CA ILE A 137 -15.04 -4.51 -47.87
C ILE A 137 -16.32 -4.83 -48.63
N ASP A 138 -16.72 -3.91 -49.50
CA ASP A 138 -17.89 -4.07 -50.35
C ASP A 138 -17.67 -5.20 -51.36
N GLN A 139 -18.41 -6.30 -51.18
CA GLN A 139 -18.24 -7.51 -51.99
C GLN A 139 -18.54 -7.26 -53.48
N GLU A 140 -19.35 -6.24 -53.79
CA GLU A 140 -19.63 -5.87 -55.18
C GLU A 140 -18.38 -5.34 -55.91
N ILE A 141 -17.46 -4.70 -55.19
CA ILE A 141 -16.19 -4.21 -55.73
C ILE A 141 -15.22 -5.38 -55.96
N ILE A 142 -15.17 -6.35 -55.04
CA ILE A 142 -14.36 -7.57 -55.16
C ILE A 142 -14.83 -8.40 -56.36
N ASP A 143 -16.13 -8.55 -56.55
CA ASP A 143 -16.70 -9.32 -57.66
C ASP A 143 -16.47 -8.65 -59.02
N LYS A 144 -16.49 -7.32 -59.08
CA LYS A 144 -16.09 -6.58 -60.30
C LYS A 144 -14.62 -6.78 -60.64
N LEU A 145 -13.72 -6.64 -59.66
CA LEU A 145 -12.28 -6.85 -59.86
C LEU A 145 -11.95 -8.29 -60.26
N ASN A 146 -12.66 -9.27 -59.72
CA ASN A 146 -12.46 -10.67 -60.09
C ASN A 146 -12.99 -10.98 -61.50
N LYS A 147 -14.06 -10.32 -61.95
CA LYS A 147 -14.53 -10.43 -63.34
C LYS A 147 -13.56 -9.81 -64.33
N GLU A 148 -13.05 -8.61 -64.05
CA GLU A 148 -12.04 -7.97 -64.91
C GLU A 148 -10.75 -8.81 -65.02
N ARG A 149 -10.35 -9.50 -63.95
CA ARG A 149 -9.17 -10.38 -63.96
C ARG A 149 -9.34 -11.68 -64.76
N VAL A 150 -10.57 -12.15 -64.95
CA VAL A 150 -10.87 -13.40 -65.70
C VAL A 150 -11.11 -13.11 -67.19
N GLU A 151 -11.31 -11.85 -67.56
CA GLU A 151 -11.47 -11.39 -68.94
C GLU A 151 -10.14 -10.94 -69.60
N GLU A 152 -9.01 -10.98 -68.87
CA GLU A 152 -7.62 -10.99 -69.40
C GLU A 152 -7.10 -12.42 -69.59
#